data_AF-A0A395D2B7-F1
#
_entry.id   AF-A0A395D2B7-F1
#
_cell.length_a   1.000
_cell.length_b   1.000
_cell.length_c   1.000
_cell.angle_alpha   90.00
_cell.angle_beta   90.00
_cell.angle_gamma   90.00
#
_symmetry.space_group_name_H-M   'P 1'
#
loop_
_entity.id
_entity.type
_entity.pdbx_description
1 polymer ?
#
loop_
_entity_poly.entity_id
_entity_poly.type
_entity_poly.pdbx_seq_one_letter_code
_entity_poly.pdbx_strand_id
1 'polypeptide(L)'
;MSRFQDIGMNILLLGGSNTGLQDGWAAHFQELAFEHNVTNQFLGATGSLFGVLRLLKSKQEDAPRPDLVIFEYMLNDILLMRAGCIRTPILEDALLDVVAFCSLHRIRLLFLCLRPQRPGPANAFSSDDRVERTYARIAREHAMFPCVFSSELLGEAERPEHYRDPNHFTVDMSRRAATFLVATLRDKTIPAPLARGRRESAFSYVDATKASFRGPCRLVTVRSTVFDGPFLEISRSGASIWPGRGRLAAILIRSTPQGGYYRIRVGSRSLRKCAPSEMLSLIRKLVTLHYLSRKLIVDADLELAMPSEEPALMALGEDRSLLQTTPTEPFDDQVLEVNGIVLWTRPSLLRRCLALFDRFR
;
A
#
# COMPACT_ATOMS: atom_id res chain seq x y z
N MET A 1 -25.23 -34.54 6.28
CA MET A 1 -24.40 -33.36 5.94
C MET A 1 -24.07 -32.64 7.23
N SER A 2 -22.85 -32.84 7.72
CA SER A 2 -22.32 -32.27 8.96
C SER A 2 -22.30 -30.75 8.87
N ARG A 3 -23.10 -30.06 9.69
CA ARG A 3 -22.93 -28.64 9.97
C ARG A 3 -21.63 -28.53 10.76
N PHE A 4 -20.52 -28.26 10.07
CA PHE A 4 -19.35 -27.71 10.74
C PHE A 4 -19.83 -26.42 11.41
N GLN A 5 -19.84 -26.41 12.73
CA GLN A 5 -19.83 -25.16 13.48
C GLN A 5 -18.63 -24.38 12.94
N ASP A 6 -18.88 -23.28 12.24
CA ASP A 6 -17.82 -22.42 11.73
C ASP A 6 -17.02 -21.91 12.93
N ILE A 7 -15.84 -22.50 13.10
CA ILE A 7 -14.83 -22.03 14.03
C ILE A 7 -14.49 -20.60 13.58
N GLY A 8 -14.51 -19.65 14.52
CA GLY A 8 -14.20 -18.25 14.23
C GLY A 8 -12.89 -18.11 13.43
N MET A 9 -12.95 -17.39 12.31
CA MET A 9 -11.80 -17.16 11.44
C MET A 9 -10.94 -16.00 11.95
N ASN A 10 -9.63 -16.06 11.68
CA ASN A 10 -8.74 -14.91 11.78
C ASN A 10 -8.78 -14.13 10.45
N ILE A 11 -9.39 -12.95 10.46
CA ILE A 11 -9.56 -12.11 9.27
C ILE A 11 -8.61 -10.92 9.35
N LEU A 12 -7.76 -10.75 8.35
CA LEU A 12 -6.91 -9.59 8.21
C LEU A 12 -7.50 -8.61 7.18
N LEU A 13 -7.76 -7.38 7.62
CA LEU A 13 -8.19 -6.29 6.74
C LEU A 13 -6.95 -5.49 6.33
N LEU A 14 -6.68 -5.45 5.03
CA LEU A 14 -5.65 -4.62 4.43
C LEU A 14 -6.32 -3.63 3.49
N GLY A 15 -6.44 -2.37 3.90
CA GLY A 15 -7.10 -1.40 3.03
C GLY A 15 -6.74 0.06 3.23
N GLY A 16 -7.41 0.90 2.45
CA GLY A 16 -7.22 2.33 2.41
C GLY A 16 -8.00 3.06 3.50
N SER A 17 -8.27 4.34 3.27
CA SER A 17 -8.93 5.20 4.23
C SER A 17 -10.42 4.86 4.47
N ASN A 18 -11.08 4.16 3.55
CA ASN A 18 -12.44 3.65 3.76
C ASN A 18 -12.48 2.46 4.74
N THR A 19 -11.35 1.78 4.98
CA THR A 19 -11.18 0.74 6.01
C THR A 19 -10.94 1.33 7.42
N GLY A 20 -11.14 2.64 7.61
CA GLY A 20 -10.88 3.33 8.89
C GLY A 20 -11.71 2.82 10.09
N LEU A 21 -11.29 3.22 11.31
CA LEU A 21 -11.76 2.66 12.59
C LEU A 21 -13.03 3.27 13.19
N GLN A 22 -13.48 4.45 12.75
CA GLN A 22 -14.68 5.10 13.31
C GLN A 22 -15.88 5.02 12.35
N ASP A 23 -15.72 5.52 11.13
CA ASP A 23 -16.82 5.61 10.14
C ASP A 23 -16.58 4.73 8.89
N GLY A 24 -15.50 3.94 8.92
CA GLY A 24 -15.12 3.06 7.82
C GLY A 24 -15.91 1.75 7.84
N TRP A 25 -15.95 1.07 6.69
CA TRP A 25 -16.64 -0.22 6.57
C TRP A 25 -16.05 -1.27 7.52
N ALA A 26 -14.77 -1.15 7.88
CA ALA A 26 -14.09 -2.09 8.76
C ALA A 26 -14.66 -2.09 10.19
N ALA A 27 -15.01 -0.92 10.73
CA ALA A 27 -15.61 -0.81 12.06
C ALA A 27 -16.95 -1.54 12.12
N HIS A 28 -17.84 -1.26 11.16
CA HIS A 28 -19.11 -1.96 11.04
C HIS A 28 -18.96 -3.45 10.73
N PHE A 29 -17.94 -3.82 9.95
CA PHE A 29 -17.66 -5.22 9.67
C PHE A 29 -17.20 -5.97 10.92
N GLN A 30 -16.36 -5.37 11.75
CA GLN A 30 -15.95 -5.93 13.05
C GLN A 30 -17.13 -6.11 14.00
N GLU A 31 -18.07 -5.16 14.04
CA GLU A 31 -19.30 -5.27 14.83
C GLU A 31 -20.20 -6.42 14.33
N LEU A 32 -20.36 -6.55 13.02
CA LEU A 32 -21.28 -7.51 12.40
C LEU A 32 -20.70 -8.93 12.29
N ALA A 33 -19.38 -9.07 12.22
CA ALA A 33 -18.66 -10.35 12.14
C ALA A 33 -18.01 -10.73 13.49
N PHE A 34 -18.73 -10.50 14.59
CA PHE A 34 -18.22 -10.64 15.96
C PHE A 34 -17.82 -12.07 16.32
N GLU A 35 -18.27 -13.07 15.57
CA GLU A 35 -17.85 -14.46 15.67
C GLU A 35 -16.42 -14.72 15.12
N HIS A 36 -15.80 -13.72 14.48
CA HIS A 36 -14.48 -13.80 13.89
C HIS A 36 -13.47 -12.92 14.63
N ASN A 37 -12.21 -13.34 14.61
CA ASN A 37 -11.10 -12.51 15.10
C ASN A 37 -10.61 -11.59 13.97
N VAL A 38 -11.08 -10.34 13.97
CA VAL A 38 -10.81 -9.39 12.89
C VAL A 38 -9.69 -8.41 13.27
N THR A 39 -8.55 -8.51 12.58
CA THR A 39 -7.42 -7.58 12.72
C THR A 39 -7.46 -6.55 11.60
N ASN A 40 -7.58 -5.26 11.95
CA ASN A 40 -7.54 -4.17 10.98
C ASN A 40 -6.13 -3.55 10.90
N GLN A 41 -5.48 -3.66 9.73
CA GLN A 41 -4.16 -3.06 9.44
C GLN A 41 -4.23 -2.10 8.25
N PHE A 42 -5.28 -1.30 8.18
CA PHE A 42 -5.42 -0.28 7.15
C PHE A 42 -4.33 0.79 7.26
N LEU A 43 -3.99 1.40 6.12
CA LEU A 43 -3.23 2.65 6.08
C LEU A 43 -3.79 3.56 5.00
N GLY A 44 -4.37 4.68 5.43
CA GLY A 44 -4.93 5.69 4.54
C GLY A 44 -3.90 6.26 3.56
N ALA A 45 -4.37 6.76 2.42
CA ALA A 45 -3.56 7.40 1.38
C ALA A 45 -2.40 6.54 0.81
N THR A 46 -2.48 5.20 0.94
CA THR A 46 -1.52 4.27 0.32
C THR A 46 -2.23 3.25 -0.57
N GLY A 47 -1.57 2.78 -1.63
CA GLY A 47 -2.10 1.79 -2.57
C GLY A 47 -1.67 0.35 -2.27
N SER A 48 -1.91 -0.55 -3.22
CA SER A 48 -1.66 -1.99 -3.10
C SER A 48 -0.22 -2.35 -2.73
N LEU A 49 0.76 -1.50 -3.06
CA LEU A 49 2.16 -1.68 -2.66
C LEU A 49 2.35 -1.69 -1.13
N PHE A 50 1.54 -0.95 -0.39
CA PHE A 50 1.56 -1.03 1.07
C PHE A 50 1.03 -2.37 1.58
N GLY A 51 -0.03 -2.89 0.95
CA GLY A 51 -0.52 -4.24 1.23
C GLY A 51 0.57 -5.30 1.03
N VAL A 52 1.36 -5.21 -0.04
CA VAL A 52 2.55 -6.07 -0.25
C VAL A 52 3.56 -5.91 0.89
N LEU A 53 3.90 -4.66 1.25
CA LEU A 53 4.83 -4.38 2.34
C LEU A 53 4.38 -5.03 3.65
N ARG A 54 3.08 -4.93 4.00
CA ARG A 54 2.53 -5.55 5.21
C ARG A 54 2.67 -7.07 5.22
N LEU A 55 2.41 -7.73 4.09
CA LEU A 55 2.59 -9.18 3.96
C LEU A 55 4.07 -9.61 4.01
N LEU A 56 4.97 -8.81 3.43
CA LEU A 56 6.41 -9.07 3.53
C LEU A 56 6.92 -8.89 4.96
N LYS A 57 6.49 -7.85 5.65
CA LYS A 57 6.84 -7.58 7.05
C LYS A 57 6.29 -8.66 7.99
N SER A 58 5.02 -9.05 7.84
CA SER A 58 4.42 -10.10 8.67
C SER A 58 5.17 -11.44 8.53
N LYS A 59 5.67 -11.75 7.33
CA LYS A 59 6.55 -12.91 7.11
C LYS A 59 7.91 -12.76 7.78
N GLN A 60 8.53 -11.58 7.73
CA GLN A 60 9.81 -11.32 8.40
C GLN A 60 9.68 -11.44 9.93
N GLU A 61 8.52 -11.11 10.48
CA GLU A 61 8.22 -11.11 11.91
C GLU A 61 7.61 -12.43 12.41
N ASP A 62 7.46 -13.43 11.54
CA ASP A 62 6.77 -14.70 11.82
C ASP A 62 5.40 -14.51 12.48
N ALA A 63 4.66 -13.49 12.03
CA ALA A 63 3.36 -13.16 12.59
C ALA A 63 2.33 -14.28 12.31
N PRO A 64 1.32 -14.46 13.18
CA PRO A 64 0.24 -15.40 12.95
C PRO A 64 -0.43 -15.19 11.59
N ARG A 65 -0.66 -16.28 10.86
CA ARG A 65 -1.26 -16.23 9.52
C ARG A 65 -2.78 -16.10 9.65
N PRO A 66 -3.42 -15.18 8.90
CA PRO A 66 -4.87 -15.12 8.84
C PRO A 66 -5.44 -16.26 8.00
N ASP A 67 -6.70 -16.60 8.24
CA ASP A 67 -7.48 -17.51 7.40
C ASP A 67 -7.99 -16.80 6.14
N LEU A 68 -8.24 -15.50 6.23
CA LEU A 68 -8.75 -14.65 5.16
C LEU A 68 -8.08 -13.27 5.17
N VAL A 69 -7.73 -12.79 3.98
CA VAL A 69 -7.38 -11.39 3.74
C VAL A 69 -8.49 -10.72 2.93
N ILE A 70 -9.05 -9.62 3.46
CA ILE A 70 -9.89 -8.69 2.69
C ILE A 70 -9.00 -7.51 2.28
N PHE A 71 -8.81 -7.34 0.98
CA PHE A 71 -7.85 -6.39 0.41
C PHE A 71 -8.58 -5.26 -0.33
N GLU A 72 -8.45 -4.03 0.16
CA GLU A 72 -9.16 -2.83 -0.29
C GLU A 72 -8.17 -1.69 -0.59
N TYR A 73 -7.55 -1.70 -1.77
CA TYR A 73 -6.64 -0.61 -2.18
C TYR A 73 -6.95 -0.02 -3.55
N MET A 74 -8.00 -0.51 -4.22
CA MET A 74 -8.29 -0.12 -5.60
C MET A 74 -8.51 1.40 -5.71
N LEU A 75 -9.22 2.01 -4.75
CA LEU A 75 -9.45 3.45 -4.72
C LEU A 75 -8.14 4.23 -4.73
N ASN A 76 -7.22 3.87 -3.83
CA ASN A 76 -5.93 4.56 -3.74
C ASN A 76 -5.04 4.28 -4.95
N ASP A 77 -5.10 3.08 -5.53
CA ASP A 77 -4.37 2.77 -6.77
C ASP A 77 -4.88 3.61 -7.96
N ILE A 78 -6.19 3.88 -8.03
CA ILE A 78 -6.77 4.83 -9.00
C ILE A 78 -6.20 6.23 -8.77
N LEU A 79 -6.22 6.74 -7.55
CA LEU A 79 -5.70 8.07 -7.22
C LEU A 79 -4.20 8.20 -7.52
N LEU A 80 -3.40 7.22 -7.13
CA LEU A 80 -1.96 7.17 -7.37
C LEU A 80 -1.64 7.07 -8.87
N MET A 81 -2.45 6.35 -9.65
CA MET A 81 -2.27 6.25 -11.09
C MET A 81 -2.67 7.54 -11.81
N ARG A 82 -3.78 8.18 -11.39
CA ARG A 82 -4.19 9.52 -11.88
C ARG A 82 -3.12 10.58 -11.61
N ALA A 83 -2.49 10.53 -10.43
CA ALA A 83 -1.40 11.42 -10.05
C ALA A 83 -0.05 11.08 -10.70
N GLY A 84 0.04 9.98 -11.47
CA GLY A 84 1.29 9.53 -12.09
C GLY A 84 2.34 8.98 -11.11
N CYS A 85 1.96 8.75 -9.85
CA CYS A 85 2.83 8.19 -8.81
C CYS A 85 3.15 6.71 -9.06
N ILE A 86 2.20 5.96 -9.62
CA ILE A 86 2.39 4.56 -10.02
C ILE A 86 2.01 4.33 -11.48
N ARG A 87 2.47 3.21 -12.04
CA ARG A 87 2.15 2.75 -13.39
C ARG A 87 1.60 1.33 -13.33
N THR A 88 0.83 0.95 -14.34
CA THR A 88 0.20 -0.38 -14.44
C THR A 88 1.14 -1.54 -14.11
N PRO A 89 2.41 -1.59 -14.57
CA PRO A 89 3.26 -2.73 -14.23
C PRO A 89 3.62 -2.85 -12.75
N ILE A 90 3.69 -1.74 -11.99
CA ILE A 90 3.91 -1.79 -10.54
C ILE A 90 2.66 -2.32 -9.85
N LEU A 91 1.49 -1.82 -10.25
CA LEU A 91 0.19 -2.29 -9.74
C LEU A 91 0.02 -3.79 -10.00
N GLU A 92 0.24 -4.23 -11.23
CA GLU A 92 0.13 -5.64 -11.61
C GLU A 92 1.06 -6.52 -10.78
N ASP A 93 2.34 -6.14 -10.67
CA ASP A 93 3.28 -6.90 -9.87
C ASP A 93 2.90 -6.90 -8.39
N ALA A 94 2.32 -5.80 -7.86
CA ALA A 94 1.93 -5.72 -6.46
C ALA A 94 0.76 -6.66 -6.16
N LEU A 95 -0.27 -6.65 -7.00
CA LEU A 95 -1.41 -7.56 -6.87
C LEU A 95 -0.99 -9.02 -7.06
N LEU A 96 -0.10 -9.31 -8.01
CA LEU A 96 0.42 -10.67 -8.20
C LEU A 96 1.26 -11.15 -7.01
N ASP A 97 1.99 -10.27 -6.33
CA ASP A 97 2.73 -10.63 -5.12
C ASP A 97 1.79 -10.89 -3.93
N VAL A 98 0.69 -10.13 -3.79
CA VAL A 98 -0.38 -10.43 -2.80
C VAL A 98 -1.00 -11.80 -3.07
N VAL A 99 -1.36 -12.06 -4.33
CA VAL A 99 -1.95 -13.34 -4.76
C VAL A 99 -0.99 -14.49 -4.53
N ALA A 100 0.29 -14.33 -4.91
CA ALA A 100 1.31 -15.36 -4.71
C ALA A 100 1.55 -15.65 -3.23
N PHE A 101 1.58 -14.62 -2.38
CA PHE A 101 1.68 -14.77 -0.94
C PHE A 101 0.50 -15.58 -0.39
N CYS A 102 -0.73 -15.17 -0.71
CA CYS A 102 -1.92 -15.84 -0.21
C CYS A 102 -2.02 -17.28 -0.71
N SER A 103 -1.70 -17.52 -1.98
CA SER A 103 -1.68 -18.87 -2.58
C SER A 103 -0.66 -19.79 -1.88
N LEU A 104 0.58 -19.33 -1.71
CA LEU A 104 1.66 -20.10 -1.07
C LEU A 104 1.30 -20.50 0.36
N HIS A 105 0.63 -19.61 1.08
CA HIS A 105 0.25 -19.81 2.48
C HIS A 105 -1.16 -20.38 2.68
N ARG A 106 -1.87 -20.70 1.59
CA ARG A 106 -3.28 -21.19 1.60
C ARG A 106 -4.24 -20.24 2.32
N ILE A 107 -3.98 -18.93 2.23
CA ILE A 107 -4.80 -17.88 2.80
C ILE A 107 -5.89 -17.52 1.77
N ARG A 108 -7.14 -17.42 2.23
CA ARG A 108 -8.26 -16.98 1.39
C ARG A 108 -8.08 -15.49 1.07
N LEU A 109 -8.47 -15.08 -0.14
CA LEU A 109 -8.27 -13.68 -0.57
C LEU A 109 -9.51 -13.15 -1.27
N LEU A 110 -10.00 -12.00 -0.79
CA LEU A 110 -11.09 -11.25 -1.40
C LEU A 110 -10.62 -9.83 -1.73
N PHE A 111 -10.82 -9.42 -2.99
CA PHE A 111 -10.61 -8.05 -3.41
C PHE A 111 -11.90 -7.26 -3.23
N LEU A 112 -11.90 -6.32 -2.27
CA LEU A 112 -12.92 -5.30 -2.13
C LEU A 112 -12.48 -4.07 -2.93
N CYS A 113 -13.22 -3.78 -4.00
CA CYS A 113 -12.83 -2.83 -5.03
C CYS A 113 -13.67 -1.56 -4.91
N LEU A 114 -13.29 -0.70 -3.98
CA LEU A 114 -13.89 0.64 -3.83
C LEU A 114 -13.30 1.63 -4.84
N ARG A 115 -14.08 2.64 -5.25
CA ARG A 115 -13.63 3.67 -6.20
C ARG A 115 -13.93 5.09 -5.69
N PRO A 116 -13.13 6.10 -6.10
CA PRO A 116 -13.45 7.48 -5.79
C PRO A 116 -14.70 7.91 -6.55
N GLN A 117 -15.39 8.94 -6.04
CA GLN A 117 -16.48 9.59 -6.74
C GLN A 117 -16.00 10.04 -8.14
N ARG A 118 -16.78 9.71 -9.17
CA ARG A 118 -16.47 10.12 -10.55
C ARG A 118 -16.97 11.55 -10.77
N PRO A 119 -16.10 12.51 -11.14
CA PRO A 119 -16.50 13.89 -11.41
C PRO A 119 -17.22 14.08 -12.76
N GLY A 120 -17.48 13.02 -13.52
CA GLY A 120 -18.10 13.11 -14.85
C GLY A 120 -18.35 11.75 -15.52
N PRO A 121 -18.84 11.74 -16.77
CA PRO A 121 -19.16 10.51 -17.50
C PRO A 121 -17.92 9.62 -17.70
N ALA A 122 -18.13 8.30 -17.69
CA ALA A 122 -17.08 7.31 -17.81
C ALA A 122 -16.38 7.40 -19.19
N ASN A 123 -15.08 7.61 -19.19
CA ASN A 123 -14.25 7.46 -20.39
C ASN A 123 -13.56 6.10 -20.33
N ALA A 124 -13.85 5.20 -21.27
CA ALA A 124 -13.36 3.81 -21.33
C ALA A 124 -11.82 3.62 -21.32
N PHE A 125 -11.07 4.73 -21.47
CA PHE A 125 -9.61 4.76 -21.42
C PHE A 125 -9.05 5.44 -20.15
N SER A 126 -9.91 5.69 -19.16
CA SER A 126 -9.52 6.28 -17.89
C SER A 126 -8.55 5.39 -17.09
N SER A 127 -7.80 6.01 -16.18
CA SER A 127 -6.98 5.28 -15.21
C SER A 127 -7.84 4.31 -14.38
N ASP A 128 -9.07 4.69 -14.06
CA ASP A 128 -10.05 3.88 -13.32
C ASP A 128 -10.30 2.54 -14.01
N ASP A 129 -10.75 2.57 -15.26
CA ASP A 129 -11.08 1.34 -16.00
C ASP A 129 -9.84 0.46 -16.21
N ARG A 130 -8.65 1.06 -16.25
CA ARG A 130 -7.40 0.30 -16.32
C ARG A 130 -7.11 -0.42 -15.02
N VAL A 131 -7.28 0.25 -13.88
CA VAL A 131 -7.09 -0.35 -12.55
C VAL A 131 -8.15 -1.43 -12.31
N GLU A 132 -9.43 -1.14 -12.53
CA GLU A 132 -10.54 -2.09 -12.37
C GLU A 132 -10.31 -3.36 -13.21
N ARG A 133 -9.98 -3.21 -14.50
CA ARG A 133 -9.66 -4.34 -15.38
C ARG A 133 -8.46 -5.14 -14.87
N THR A 134 -7.47 -4.48 -14.29
CA THR A 134 -6.28 -5.16 -13.74
C THR A 134 -6.66 -6.05 -12.56
N TYR A 135 -7.43 -5.53 -11.60
CA TYR A 135 -7.95 -6.30 -10.47
C TYR A 135 -8.81 -7.48 -10.93
N ALA A 136 -9.82 -7.24 -11.78
CA ALA A 136 -10.72 -8.27 -12.28
C ALA A 136 -9.98 -9.37 -13.06
N ARG A 137 -9.02 -8.98 -13.91
CA ARG A 137 -8.21 -9.92 -14.69
C ARG A 137 -7.39 -10.81 -13.77
N ILE A 138 -6.70 -10.26 -12.78
CA ILE A 138 -5.88 -11.03 -11.83
C ILE A 138 -6.74 -11.99 -11.01
N ALA A 139 -7.88 -11.54 -10.48
CA ALA A 139 -8.80 -12.40 -9.73
C ALA A 139 -9.27 -13.60 -10.57
N ARG A 140 -9.66 -13.35 -11.83
CA ARG A 140 -10.08 -14.40 -12.77
C ARG A 140 -8.94 -15.36 -13.12
N GLU A 141 -7.76 -14.83 -13.44
CA GLU A 141 -6.59 -15.63 -13.80
C GLU A 141 -6.15 -16.56 -12.66
N HIS A 142 -6.40 -16.19 -11.40
CA HIS A 142 -6.02 -17.00 -10.24
C HIS A 142 -7.19 -17.72 -9.56
N ALA A 143 -8.33 -17.85 -10.26
CA ALA A 143 -9.55 -18.50 -9.77
C ALA A 143 -9.95 -18.05 -8.35
N MET A 144 -9.79 -16.76 -8.08
CA MET A 144 -10.22 -16.15 -6.84
C MET A 144 -11.74 -15.99 -6.81
N PHE A 145 -12.27 -15.67 -5.64
CA PHE A 145 -13.62 -15.09 -5.56
C PHE A 145 -13.68 -13.84 -6.45
N PRO A 146 -14.76 -13.63 -7.24
CA PRO A 146 -14.91 -12.43 -8.05
C PRO A 146 -14.69 -11.15 -7.22
N CYS A 147 -14.02 -10.14 -7.79
CA CYS A 147 -13.85 -8.87 -7.11
C CYS A 147 -15.21 -8.28 -6.71
N VAL A 148 -15.34 -7.85 -5.45
CA VAL A 148 -16.54 -7.16 -4.97
C VAL A 148 -16.38 -5.68 -5.31
N PHE A 149 -17.06 -5.22 -6.35
CA PHE A 149 -17.02 -3.81 -6.75
C PHE A 149 -18.04 -2.98 -5.98
N SER A 150 -17.75 -1.69 -5.79
CA SER A 150 -18.70 -0.75 -5.16
C SER A 150 -20.12 -0.81 -5.75
N SER A 151 -20.29 -0.95 -7.07
CA SER A 151 -21.62 -1.07 -7.68
C SER A 151 -22.38 -2.33 -7.29
N GLU A 152 -21.68 -3.45 -7.09
CA GLU A 152 -22.30 -4.70 -6.61
C GLU A 152 -22.75 -4.54 -5.15
N LEU A 153 -21.88 -3.93 -4.35
CA LEU A 153 -22.10 -3.69 -2.93
C LEU A 153 -23.28 -2.76 -2.67
N LEU A 154 -23.46 -1.75 -3.52
CA LEU A 154 -24.53 -0.76 -3.41
C LEU A 154 -25.85 -1.26 -4.03
N GLY A 155 -25.78 -2.25 -4.93
CA GLY A 155 -26.93 -2.74 -5.70
C GLY A 155 -27.45 -1.74 -6.73
N GLU A 156 -26.74 -0.64 -6.95
CA GLU A 156 -27.11 0.45 -7.84
C GLU A 156 -25.85 1.15 -8.39
N ALA A 157 -26.06 2.05 -9.36
CA ALA A 157 -24.99 2.92 -9.82
C ALA A 157 -24.59 3.89 -8.70
N GLU A 158 -23.29 4.18 -8.61
CA GLU A 158 -22.79 5.15 -7.63
C GLU A 158 -23.25 6.56 -7.93
N ARG A 159 -23.59 7.27 -6.86
CA ARG A 159 -24.08 8.65 -6.89
C ARG A 159 -23.32 9.51 -5.90
N PRO A 160 -23.27 10.84 -6.10
CA PRO A 160 -22.62 11.76 -5.16
C PRO A 160 -23.05 11.58 -3.70
N GLU A 161 -24.31 11.25 -3.44
CA GLU A 161 -24.85 11.14 -2.08
C GLU A 161 -24.33 9.91 -1.33
N HIS A 162 -23.70 8.95 -2.03
CA HIS A 162 -23.01 7.81 -1.43
C HIS A 162 -21.69 8.21 -0.76
N TYR A 163 -21.23 9.43 -0.99
CA TYR A 163 -19.93 9.93 -0.58
C TYR A 163 -20.05 11.10 0.39
N ARG A 164 -19.23 11.12 1.44
CA ARG A 164 -19.08 12.30 2.31
C ARG A 164 -18.12 13.33 1.71
N ASP A 165 -17.17 12.84 0.92
CA ASP A 165 -16.18 13.58 0.16
C ASP A 165 -15.77 12.74 -1.07
N PRO A 166 -15.02 13.28 -2.04
CA PRO A 166 -14.74 12.57 -3.30
C PRO A 166 -14.09 11.19 -3.17
N ASN A 167 -13.56 10.81 -2.00
CA ASN A 167 -12.83 9.56 -1.80
C ASN A 167 -13.42 8.66 -0.71
N HIS A 168 -14.39 9.12 0.07
CA HIS A 168 -14.90 8.38 1.22
C HIS A 168 -16.40 8.21 1.18
N PHE A 169 -16.84 6.99 1.46
CA PHE A 169 -18.24 6.68 1.67
C PHE A 169 -18.83 7.40 2.89
N THR A 170 -20.14 7.62 2.85
CA THR A 170 -20.91 7.97 4.05
C THR A 170 -20.97 6.77 5.00
N VAL A 171 -21.29 7.03 6.28
CA VAL A 171 -21.46 5.98 7.29
C VAL A 171 -22.45 4.90 6.85
N ASP A 172 -23.57 5.30 6.24
CA ASP A 172 -24.58 4.36 5.74
C ASP A 172 -24.03 3.45 4.65
N MET A 173 -23.22 3.98 3.72
CA MET A 173 -22.61 3.19 2.67
C MET A 173 -21.51 2.28 3.21
N SER A 174 -20.72 2.74 4.19
CA SER A 174 -19.77 1.90 4.94
C SER A 174 -20.47 0.73 5.64
N ARG A 175 -21.65 0.97 6.26
CA ARG A 175 -22.44 -0.08 6.91
C ARG A 175 -23.00 -1.07 5.89
N ARG A 176 -23.53 -0.60 4.75
CA ARG A 176 -23.95 -1.48 3.65
C ARG A 176 -22.81 -2.35 3.16
N ALA A 177 -21.60 -1.79 3.07
CA ALA A 177 -20.43 -2.53 2.65
C ALA A 177 -20.10 -3.68 3.62
N ALA A 178 -20.09 -3.38 4.91
CA ALA A 178 -19.90 -4.38 5.96
C ALA A 178 -20.95 -5.49 5.89
N THR A 179 -22.24 -5.13 5.79
CA THR A 179 -23.35 -6.10 5.70
C THR A 179 -23.18 -7.02 4.49
N PHE A 180 -22.82 -6.48 3.33
CA PHE A 180 -22.58 -7.26 2.12
C PHE A 180 -21.44 -8.27 2.30
N LEU A 181 -20.34 -7.84 2.95
CA LEU A 181 -19.19 -8.71 3.22
C LEU A 181 -19.55 -9.83 4.19
N VAL A 182 -20.27 -9.54 5.27
CA VAL A 182 -20.72 -10.57 6.23
C VAL A 182 -21.64 -11.58 5.56
N ALA A 183 -22.60 -11.13 4.77
CA ALA A 183 -23.45 -12.01 3.98
C ALA A 183 -22.63 -12.88 3.02
N THR A 184 -21.62 -12.29 2.37
CA THR A 184 -20.71 -13.02 1.48
C THR A 184 -19.95 -14.12 2.22
N LEU A 185 -19.47 -13.86 3.44
CA LEU A 185 -18.76 -14.86 4.24
C LEU A 185 -19.65 -16.02 4.69
N ARG A 186 -20.91 -15.72 5.03
CA ARG A 186 -21.89 -16.73 5.45
C ARG A 186 -22.38 -17.58 4.28
N ASP A 187 -22.65 -16.94 3.15
CA ASP A 187 -23.42 -17.55 2.07
C ASP A 187 -22.52 -18.12 0.96
N LYS A 188 -21.23 -17.77 0.92
CA LYS A 188 -20.30 -18.14 -0.15
C LYS A 188 -18.95 -18.60 0.39
N THR A 189 -18.31 -19.51 -0.35
CA THR A 189 -16.93 -19.92 -0.07
C THR A 189 -15.96 -19.00 -0.80
N ILE A 190 -15.06 -18.35 -0.04
CA ILE A 190 -13.93 -17.60 -0.58
C ILE A 190 -12.73 -18.54 -0.68
N PRO A 191 -12.24 -18.89 -1.89
CA PRO A 191 -11.09 -19.77 -2.04
C PRO A 191 -9.77 -19.05 -1.77
N ALA A 192 -8.74 -19.81 -1.44
CA ALA A 192 -7.36 -19.36 -1.61
C ALA A 192 -7.02 -19.27 -3.10
N PRO A 193 -6.24 -18.27 -3.57
CA PRO A 193 -5.90 -18.16 -4.98
C PRO A 193 -5.11 -19.37 -5.50
N LEU A 194 -5.35 -19.76 -6.75
CA LEU A 194 -4.58 -20.82 -7.41
C LEU A 194 -3.21 -20.31 -7.83
N ALA A 195 -2.18 -21.10 -7.53
CA ALA A 195 -0.82 -20.85 -7.98
C ALA A 195 -0.73 -21.08 -9.49
N ARG A 196 -0.05 -20.18 -10.20
CA ARG A 196 0.29 -20.32 -11.63
C ARG A 196 1.80 -20.22 -11.80
N GLY A 197 2.47 -21.34 -11.50
CA GLY A 197 3.92 -21.43 -11.50
C GLY A 197 4.58 -20.82 -10.26
N ARG A 198 5.88 -21.06 -10.12
CA ARG A 198 6.69 -20.49 -9.04
C ARG A 198 7.07 -19.05 -9.40
N ARG A 199 6.44 -18.08 -8.73
CA ARG A 199 6.77 -16.67 -8.84
C ARG A 199 7.64 -16.23 -7.65
N GLU A 200 8.81 -15.66 -7.94
CA GLU A 200 9.56 -14.87 -6.95
C GLU A 200 8.85 -13.53 -6.73
N SER A 201 8.87 -13.01 -5.51
CA SER A 201 8.32 -11.69 -5.21
C SER A 201 9.01 -10.63 -6.08
N ALA A 202 8.23 -9.80 -6.76
CA ALA A 202 8.75 -8.66 -7.50
C ALA A 202 9.23 -7.55 -6.56
N PHE A 203 8.77 -7.52 -5.31
CA PHE A 203 9.17 -6.53 -4.33
C PHE A 203 10.03 -7.12 -3.21
N SER A 204 10.98 -6.32 -2.75
CA SER A 204 11.71 -6.56 -1.52
C SER A 204 11.59 -5.34 -0.62
N TYR A 205 11.38 -5.58 0.67
CA TYR A 205 11.35 -4.56 1.70
C TYR A 205 12.60 -4.65 2.57
N VAL A 206 13.26 -3.52 2.75
CA VAL A 206 14.47 -3.38 3.57
C VAL A 206 14.14 -2.43 4.71
N ASP A 207 14.13 -2.95 5.93
CA ASP A 207 13.77 -2.21 7.15
C ASP A 207 14.93 -1.35 7.67
N ALA A 208 14.59 -0.38 8.53
CA ALA A 208 15.54 0.60 9.08
C ALA A 208 16.74 -0.01 9.81
N THR A 209 16.62 -1.22 10.37
CA THR A 209 17.73 -1.88 11.08
C THR A 209 18.82 -2.39 10.14
N LYS A 210 18.53 -2.47 8.84
CA LYS A 210 19.49 -2.88 7.80
C LYS A 210 20.25 -1.70 7.19
N ALA A 211 19.82 -0.47 7.48
CA ALA A 211 20.52 0.72 6.99
C ALA A 211 21.79 0.96 7.82
N SER A 212 22.88 1.33 7.14
CA SER A 212 24.00 1.99 7.82
C SER A 212 23.79 3.50 7.79
N PHE A 213 24.39 4.25 8.71
CA PHE A 213 24.17 5.69 8.78
C PHE A 213 25.43 6.45 9.20
N ARG A 214 25.45 7.75 8.89
CA ARG A 214 26.54 8.69 9.18
C ARG A 214 25.95 10.02 9.63
N GLY A 215 26.67 10.72 10.50
CA GLY A 215 26.19 11.98 11.07
C GLY A 215 25.04 11.78 12.07
N PRO A 216 24.21 12.80 12.31
CA PRO A 216 23.11 12.74 13.28
C PRO A 216 21.96 11.89 12.76
N CYS A 217 22.02 10.60 13.09
CA CYS A 217 20.97 9.62 12.85
C CYS A 217 20.77 8.78 14.10
N ARG A 218 19.52 8.38 14.38
CA ARG A 218 19.22 7.46 15.48
C ARG A 218 18.04 6.56 15.14
N LEU A 219 18.10 5.32 15.60
CA LEU A 219 16.95 4.41 15.54
C LEU A 219 15.97 4.75 16.67
N VAL A 220 14.70 4.89 16.32
CA VAL A 220 13.60 5.12 17.25
C VAL A 220 12.51 4.09 17.00
N THR A 221 11.91 3.58 18.08
CA THR A 221 10.76 2.68 17.95
C THR A 221 9.48 3.49 17.89
N VAL A 222 8.68 3.28 16.86
CA VAL A 222 7.38 3.93 16.70
C VAL A 222 6.29 2.89 16.86
N ARG A 223 5.38 3.15 17.81
CA ARG A 223 4.17 2.37 18.02
C ARG A 223 2.96 3.20 17.65
N SER A 224 2.12 2.65 16.79
CA SER A 224 0.79 3.17 16.46
C SER A 224 -0.20 2.02 16.33
N THR A 225 -1.48 2.32 16.21
CA THR A 225 -2.54 1.33 16.03
C THR A 225 -2.38 0.53 14.72
N VAL A 226 -1.80 1.14 13.68
CA VAL A 226 -1.69 0.57 12.34
C VAL A 226 -0.28 0.09 11.98
N PHE A 227 0.73 0.53 12.73
CA PHE A 227 2.12 0.22 12.46
C PHE A 227 2.98 0.24 13.74
N ASP A 228 3.76 -0.82 13.93
CA ASP A 228 4.84 -0.90 14.93
C ASP A 228 6.16 -1.26 14.24
N GLY A 229 7.24 -0.59 14.62
CA GLY A 229 8.58 -0.94 14.19
C GLY A 229 9.62 0.16 14.36
N PRO A 230 10.88 -0.16 13.99
CA PRO A 230 11.98 0.78 14.04
C PRO A 230 11.88 1.79 12.89
N PHE A 231 12.11 3.06 13.19
CA PHE A 231 12.32 4.14 12.23
C PHE A 231 13.72 4.69 12.44
N LEU A 232 14.40 5.03 11.35
CA LEU A 232 15.62 5.80 11.38
C LEU A 232 15.25 7.28 11.29
N GLU A 233 15.47 8.01 12.36
CA GLU A 233 15.40 9.48 12.38
C GLU A 233 16.72 10.04 11.88
N ILE A 234 16.65 10.95 10.92
CA ILE A 234 17.78 11.58 10.24
C ILE A 234 17.60 13.09 10.39
N SER A 235 18.50 13.74 11.11
CA SER A 235 18.55 15.20 11.24
C SER A 235 19.49 15.80 10.20
N ARG A 236 19.56 17.14 10.12
CA ARG A 236 20.47 17.84 9.21
C ARG A 236 21.92 17.41 9.35
N SER A 237 22.63 17.33 8.22
CA SER A 237 23.94 16.70 8.05
C SER A 237 23.95 15.17 8.20
N GLY A 238 22.81 14.54 8.49
CA GLY A 238 22.66 13.09 8.60
C GLY A 238 22.44 12.42 7.24
N ALA A 239 22.91 11.18 7.13
CA ALA A 239 22.67 10.34 5.96
C ALA A 239 22.53 8.87 6.35
N SER A 240 21.70 8.16 5.61
CA SER A 240 21.48 6.71 5.73
C SER A 240 21.72 6.02 4.39
N ILE A 241 22.30 4.84 4.44
CA ILE A 241 22.67 4.02 3.28
C ILE A 241 21.94 2.69 3.40
N TRP A 242 21.12 2.40 2.41
CA TRP A 242 20.22 1.28 2.36
C TRP A 242 20.70 0.25 1.35
N PRO A 243 20.94 -1.01 1.76
CA PRO A 243 21.38 -2.04 0.85
C PRO A 243 20.23 -2.52 -0.04
N GLY A 244 20.54 -2.94 -1.26
CA GLY A 244 19.63 -3.75 -2.06
C GLY A 244 19.86 -3.65 -3.56
N ARG A 245 19.01 -4.32 -4.32
CA ARG A 245 19.04 -4.30 -5.78
C ARG A 245 17.64 -4.18 -6.35
N GLY A 246 17.48 -3.37 -7.38
CA GLY A 246 16.21 -3.14 -8.06
C GLY A 246 15.86 -1.66 -8.20
N ARG A 247 14.67 -1.37 -8.72
CA ARG A 247 14.16 0.00 -8.80
C ARG A 247 13.59 0.44 -7.46
N LEU A 248 13.98 1.61 -6.95
CA LEU A 248 13.29 2.19 -5.80
C LEU A 248 11.83 2.51 -6.18
N ALA A 249 10.89 1.82 -5.54
CA ALA A 249 9.46 1.93 -5.80
C ALA A 249 8.78 2.87 -4.80
N ALA A 250 9.09 2.70 -3.51
CA ALA A 250 8.57 3.55 -2.46
C ALA A 250 9.53 3.63 -1.25
N ILE A 251 9.34 4.64 -0.42
CA ILE A 251 9.96 4.79 0.90
C ILE A 251 8.84 4.88 1.94
N LEU A 252 8.87 4.03 2.96
CA LEU A 252 7.94 4.09 4.07
C LEU A 252 8.47 5.07 5.11
N ILE A 253 7.77 6.18 5.29
CA ILE A 253 8.18 7.25 6.20
C ILE A 253 7.10 7.53 7.24
N ARG A 254 7.49 8.18 8.34
CA ARG A 254 6.58 8.87 9.24
C ARG A 254 6.63 10.35 8.90
N SER A 255 5.51 10.89 8.43
CA SER A 255 5.32 12.32 8.33
C SER A 255 5.06 12.88 9.73
N THR A 256 5.77 13.95 10.07
CA THR A 256 5.66 14.67 11.36
C THR A 256 5.69 16.17 11.08
N PRO A 257 5.29 17.02 12.04
CA PRO A 257 5.43 18.47 11.91
C PRO A 257 6.87 18.90 11.60
N GLN A 258 7.86 18.19 12.16
CA GLN A 258 9.29 18.42 11.90
C GLN A 258 9.78 17.85 10.56
N GLY A 259 8.92 17.19 9.78
CA GLY A 259 9.29 16.62 8.50
C GLY A 259 9.89 17.67 7.56
N GLY A 260 10.97 17.33 6.86
CA GLY A 260 11.65 18.25 5.95
C GLY A 260 11.82 17.80 4.51
N TYR A 261 12.51 18.66 3.76
CA TYR A 261 13.10 18.29 2.49
C TYR A 261 14.32 17.40 2.69
N TYR A 262 14.40 16.34 1.89
CA TYR A 262 15.49 15.36 1.93
C TYR A 262 15.96 14.98 0.52
N ARG A 263 17.19 14.49 0.44
CA ARG A 263 17.81 14.00 -0.78
C ARG A 263 17.70 12.49 -0.87
N ILE A 264 17.41 12.00 -2.06
CA ILE A 264 17.54 10.60 -2.46
C ILE A 264 18.66 10.52 -3.49
N ARG A 265 19.68 9.69 -3.25
CA ARG A 265 20.83 9.55 -4.14
C ARG A 265 21.13 8.09 -4.47
N VAL A 266 21.36 7.83 -5.75
CA VAL A 266 21.82 6.53 -6.27
C VAL A 266 22.87 6.76 -7.34
N GLY A 267 24.11 6.35 -7.06
CA GLY A 267 25.26 6.67 -7.91
C GLY A 267 25.40 8.18 -8.12
N SER A 268 25.39 8.63 -9.38
CA SER A 268 25.45 10.04 -9.78
C SER A 268 24.09 10.75 -9.82
N ARG A 269 22.99 10.03 -9.60
CA ARG A 269 21.64 10.61 -9.66
C ARG A 269 21.20 11.04 -8.27
N SER A 270 20.73 12.29 -8.17
CA SER A 270 20.14 12.85 -6.96
C SER A 270 18.81 13.51 -7.26
N LEU A 271 17.86 13.38 -6.35
CA LEU A 271 16.59 14.11 -6.39
C LEU A 271 16.18 14.54 -4.98
N ARG A 272 15.30 15.53 -4.90
CA ARG A 272 14.72 16.01 -3.64
C ARG A 272 13.28 15.53 -3.51
N LYS A 273 12.89 15.14 -2.30
CA LYS A 273 11.50 14.94 -1.88
C LYS A 273 11.22 15.74 -0.60
N CYS A 274 9.95 15.85 -0.24
CA CYS A 274 9.49 16.53 0.97
C CYS A 274 8.72 15.53 1.84
N ALA A 275 9.07 15.39 3.12
CA ALA A 275 8.47 14.45 4.07
C ALA A 275 7.04 14.82 4.55
N PRO A 276 6.72 16.10 4.79
CA PRO A 276 5.38 16.55 5.18
C PRO A 276 4.28 16.22 4.17
N SER A 277 3.12 15.81 4.69
CA SER A 277 1.89 15.64 3.93
C SER A 277 0.78 16.55 4.47
N GLU A 278 -0.10 17.04 3.58
CA GLU A 278 -1.31 17.78 3.94
C GLU A 278 -2.19 17.02 4.95
N MET A 279 -2.13 15.69 4.92
CA MET A 279 -2.84 14.79 5.82
C MET A 279 -2.41 14.92 7.29
N LEU A 280 -1.30 15.59 7.60
CA LEU A 280 -0.89 15.88 8.98
C LEU A 280 -1.90 16.74 9.75
N SER A 281 -2.69 17.55 9.05
CA SER A 281 -3.79 18.32 9.63
C SER A 281 -4.88 17.42 10.22
N LEU A 282 -5.00 16.19 9.73
CA LEU A 282 -5.99 15.20 10.15
C LEU A 282 -5.37 14.11 11.05
N ILE A 283 -4.14 13.70 10.76
CA ILE A 283 -3.44 12.59 11.44
C ILE A 283 -2.05 13.05 11.86
N ARG A 284 -1.89 13.38 13.15
CA ARG A 284 -0.64 13.95 13.71
C ARG A 284 0.62 13.07 13.53
N LYS A 285 0.47 11.75 13.40
CA LYS A 285 1.57 10.78 13.26
C LYS A 285 1.30 9.86 12.08
N LEU A 286 1.30 10.45 10.89
CA LEU A 286 0.96 9.78 9.65
C LEU A 286 2.13 8.91 9.17
N VAL A 287 1.93 7.60 9.08
CA VAL A 287 2.80 6.72 8.31
C VAL A 287 2.34 6.73 6.85
N THR A 288 3.25 6.87 5.89
CA THR A 288 2.89 6.94 4.47
C THR A 288 3.97 6.34 3.58
N LEU A 289 3.56 5.88 2.39
CA LEU A 289 4.47 5.46 1.33
C LEU A 289 4.73 6.60 0.36
N HIS A 290 5.98 7.05 0.31
CA HIS A 290 6.47 7.95 -0.72
C HIS A 290 6.82 7.17 -1.98
N TYR A 291 5.89 7.14 -2.94
CA TYR A 291 6.11 6.56 -4.26
C TYR A 291 7.11 7.38 -5.07
N LEU A 292 7.91 6.69 -5.89
CA LEU A 292 8.91 7.31 -6.76
C LEU A 292 8.38 7.40 -8.20
N SER A 293 8.08 8.62 -8.65
CA SER A 293 7.63 8.84 -10.04
C SER A 293 8.81 8.69 -11.02
N ARG A 294 10.00 9.10 -10.57
CA ARG A 294 11.27 8.96 -11.31
C ARG A 294 11.87 7.56 -11.15
N LYS A 295 12.53 7.08 -12.22
CA LYS A 295 13.20 5.78 -12.22
C LYS A 295 14.60 5.90 -11.58
N LEU A 296 14.75 5.40 -10.36
CA LEU A 296 16.04 5.20 -9.70
C LEU A 296 16.33 3.70 -9.60
N ILE A 297 17.41 3.24 -10.25
CA ILE A 297 17.87 1.85 -10.20
C ILE A 297 19.00 1.76 -9.20
N VAL A 298 18.81 0.92 -8.18
CA VAL A 298 19.75 0.63 -7.10
C VAL A 298 20.46 -0.68 -7.46
N ASP A 299 21.78 -0.62 -7.58
CA ASP A 299 22.62 -1.80 -7.84
C ASP A 299 23.48 -2.21 -6.62
N ALA A 300 23.56 -1.31 -5.63
CA ALA A 300 24.19 -1.54 -4.32
C ALA A 300 23.53 -0.65 -3.26
N ASP A 301 24.06 0.55 -3.07
CA ASP A 301 23.69 1.44 -1.96
C ASP A 301 22.78 2.58 -2.44
N LEU A 302 21.63 2.71 -1.79
CA LEU A 302 20.73 3.87 -1.89
C LEU A 302 20.99 4.79 -0.70
N GLU A 303 21.25 6.08 -0.94
CA GLU A 303 21.38 7.06 0.14
C GLU A 303 20.10 7.89 0.31
N LEU A 304 19.62 8.01 1.55
CA LEU A 304 18.65 9.02 1.99
C LEU A 304 19.34 9.96 2.97
N ALA A 305 19.37 11.26 2.66
CA ALA A 305 20.12 12.24 3.44
C ALA A 305 19.34 13.53 3.69
N MET A 306 19.69 14.23 4.77
CA MET A 306 19.22 15.56 5.12
C MET A 306 20.42 16.53 5.06
N PRO A 307 20.83 17.03 3.88
CA PRO A 307 21.97 17.94 3.77
C PRO A 307 21.79 19.21 4.60
N SER A 308 22.89 19.81 5.06
CA SER A 308 22.93 21.10 5.75
C SER A 308 22.82 22.31 4.82
N GLU A 309 23.15 22.15 3.54
CA GLU A 309 23.12 23.25 2.56
C GLU A 309 21.75 23.34 1.88
N GLU A 310 20.89 24.22 2.38
CA GLU A 310 19.56 24.43 1.80
C GLU A 310 19.60 24.77 0.31
N PRO A 311 20.39 25.76 -0.18
CA PRO A 311 20.38 26.11 -1.60
C PRO A 311 20.76 24.93 -2.51
N ALA A 312 21.75 24.13 -2.10
CA ALA A 312 22.19 22.96 -2.85
C ALA A 312 21.10 21.87 -2.91
N LEU A 313 20.38 21.64 -1.80
CA LEU A 313 19.24 20.74 -1.78
C LEU A 313 18.10 21.25 -2.66
N MET A 314 17.82 22.56 -2.60
CA MET A 314 16.70 23.16 -3.35
C MET A 314 16.95 23.21 -4.86
N ALA A 315 18.21 23.21 -5.29
CA ALA A 315 18.60 23.12 -6.69
C ALA A 315 18.35 21.74 -7.33
N LEU A 316 18.12 20.69 -6.52
CA LEU A 316 17.82 19.36 -7.05
C LEU A 316 16.41 19.29 -7.66
N GLY A 317 16.30 18.45 -8.69
CA GLY A 317 15.00 18.12 -9.28
C GLY A 317 14.06 17.49 -8.24
N GLU A 318 12.86 18.05 -8.15
CA GLU A 318 11.83 17.56 -7.24
C GLU A 318 11.12 16.30 -7.80
N ASP A 319 10.83 15.35 -6.91
CA ASP A 319 9.97 14.19 -7.16
C ASP A 319 8.78 14.23 -6.21
N ARG A 320 7.70 14.91 -6.62
CA ARG A 320 6.55 15.22 -5.76
C ARG A 320 5.80 13.96 -5.30
N SER A 321 5.43 13.93 -4.02
CA SER A 321 4.52 12.94 -3.45
C SER A 321 3.05 13.36 -3.62
N LEU A 322 2.13 12.41 -3.55
CA LEU A 322 0.69 12.68 -3.44
C LEU A 322 0.42 13.42 -2.11
N LEU A 323 -0.35 14.51 -2.14
CA LEU A 323 -0.67 15.34 -0.96
C LEU A 323 0.57 15.88 -0.23
N GLN A 324 1.64 16.18 -0.97
CA GLN A 324 2.84 16.81 -0.42
C GLN A 324 2.53 18.25 0.02
N THR A 325 3.00 18.65 1.20
CA THR A 325 2.96 20.04 1.66
C THR A 325 4.37 20.58 1.93
N THR A 326 4.48 21.90 2.08
CA THR A 326 5.74 22.58 2.43
C THR A 326 6.04 22.36 3.92
N PRO A 327 7.32 22.15 4.30
CA PRO A 327 7.71 22.10 5.71
C PRO A 327 7.39 23.41 6.43
N THR A 328 6.92 23.32 7.67
CA THR A 328 6.63 24.48 8.52
C THR A 328 7.80 24.84 9.42
N GLU A 329 8.64 23.87 9.77
CA GLU A 329 9.81 24.09 10.62
C GLU A 329 10.96 24.76 9.86
N PRO A 330 11.79 25.56 10.56
CA PRO A 330 13.05 26.09 10.02
C PRO A 330 13.91 24.98 9.41
N PHE A 331 14.67 25.31 8.37
CA PHE A 331 15.45 24.32 7.62
C PHE A 331 16.32 23.46 8.53
N ASP A 332 17.03 24.08 9.49
CA ASP A 332 17.96 23.41 10.40
C ASP A 332 17.29 22.45 11.39
N ASP A 333 16.02 22.68 11.71
CA ASP A 333 15.24 21.89 12.69
C ASP A 333 14.47 20.73 12.05
N GLN A 334 14.50 20.64 10.72
CA GLN A 334 13.81 19.59 9.99
C GLN A 334 14.47 18.22 10.17
N VAL A 335 13.63 17.19 10.26
CA VAL A 335 14.02 15.78 10.35
C VAL A 335 13.35 14.95 9.26
N LEU A 336 13.90 13.76 9.02
CA LEU A 336 13.29 12.71 8.21
C LEU A 336 13.21 11.43 9.03
N GLU A 337 12.05 10.78 9.05
CA GLU A 337 11.88 9.50 9.72
C GLU A 337 11.51 8.40 8.73
N VAL A 338 12.42 7.45 8.54
CA VAL A 338 12.28 6.36 7.55
C VAL A 338 12.19 5.02 8.24
N ASN A 339 11.12 4.27 7.99
CA ASN A 339 11.01 2.89 8.46
C ASN A 339 11.63 1.88 7.51
N GLY A 340 11.57 2.13 6.21
CA GLY A 340 12.16 1.22 5.24
C GLY A 340 11.98 1.67 3.81
N ILE A 341 12.62 0.93 2.91
CA ILE A 341 12.52 1.13 1.47
C ILE A 341 11.88 -0.08 0.80
N VAL A 342 11.20 0.16 -0.31
CA VAL A 342 10.63 -0.88 -1.16
C VAL A 342 11.34 -0.84 -2.51
N LEU A 343 12.03 -1.92 -2.83
CA LEU A 343 12.70 -2.11 -4.11
C LEU A 343 11.85 -3.03 -4.97
N TRP A 344 11.74 -2.71 -6.26
CA TRP A 344 11.00 -3.43 -7.26
C TRP A 344 11.94 -3.98 -8.33
N THR A 345 11.95 -5.30 -8.47
CA THR A 345 12.68 -6.01 -9.50
C THR A 345 11.69 -6.56 -10.50
N ARG A 346 11.73 -6.02 -11.73
CA ARG A 346 10.91 -6.58 -12.81
C ARG A 346 11.40 -8.00 -13.12
N PRO A 347 10.48 -8.96 -13.32
CA PRO A 347 10.84 -10.25 -13.89
C PRO A 347 11.55 -10.04 -15.24
N SER A 348 12.65 -10.74 -15.47
CA SER A 348 13.36 -10.70 -16.75
C SER A 348 12.44 -11.13 -17.90
N LEU A 349 12.72 -10.67 -19.13
CA LEU A 349 11.95 -11.05 -20.32
C LEU A 349 11.88 -12.57 -20.49
N LEU A 350 13.00 -13.28 -20.26
CA LEU A 350 13.05 -14.73 -20.27
C LEU A 350 12.06 -15.35 -19.28
N ARG A 351 12.00 -14.84 -18.04
CA ARG A 351 11.04 -15.32 -17.03
C ARG A 351 9.59 -15.03 -17.41
N ARG A 352 9.33 -13.88 -18.07
CA ARG A 352 8.00 -13.56 -18.61
C ARG A 352 7.61 -14.53 -19.73
N CYS A 353 8.54 -14.88 -20.61
CA CYS A 353 8.33 -15.87 -21.66
C CYS A 353 8.09 -17.27 -21.08
N LEU A 354 8.89 -17.71 -20.09
CA LEU A 354 8.70 -19.01 -19.43
C LEU A 354 7.34 -19.10 -18.73
N ALA A 355 6.92 -18.04 -18.04
CA ALA A 355 5.59 -17.98 -17.42
C ALA A 355 4.44 -18.02 -18.44
N LEU A 356 4.66 -17.61 -19.70
CA LEU A 356 3.69 -17.79 -20.77
C LEU A 356 3.62 -19.27 -21.19
N PHE A 357 4.74 -19.97 -21.29
CA PHE A 357 4.76 -21.41 -21.61
C PHE A 357 4.11 -22.27 -20.52
N ASP A 358 4.33 -21.95 -19.25
CA ASP A 358 3.69 -22.63 -18.12
C ASP A 358 2.17 -22.41 -18.05
N ARG A 359 1.61 -21.42 -18.76
CA ARG A 359 0.14 -21.25 -18.90
C ARG A 359 -0.49 -22.17 -19.92
N PHE A 360 0.30 -22.79 -20.81
CA PHE A 360 -0.16 -23.72 -21.84
C PHE A 360 0.11 -25.19 -21.48
N ARG A 361 0.67 -25.44 -20.30
CA ARG A 361 0.73 -26.75 -19.66
C ARG A 361 -0.33 -26.80 -18.56
#